data_AF-E0UNL8-F1
#
_entry.id   AF-E0UNL8-F1
#
_cell.length_a   1.000
_cell.length_b   1.000
_cell.length_c   1.000
_cell.angle_alpha   90.00
_cell.angle_beta   90.00
_cell.angle_gamma   90.00
#
_symmetry.space_group_name_H-M   'P 1'
#
loop_
_entity.id
_entity.type
_entity.pdbx_description
1 polymer ?
#
loop_
_entity_poly.entity_id
_entity_poly.type
_entity_poly.pdbx_seq_one_letter_code
_entity_poly.pdbx_strand_id
1 'polypeptide(L)' 'MQEVEQTSLFNVIAKYYLLVSADNRYWDGNNWTSQKYKARHYPTLTAAQSAQRQLRRLNRIFLKSPTTTIEAVL' A
#
# COMPACT_ATOMS: atom_id res chain seq x y z
N MET A 1 30.50 -6.53 -37.35
CA MET A 1 29.07 -6.18 -37.31
C MET A 1 28.79 -5.65 -35.93
N GLN A 2 28.17 -4.48 -35.87
CA GLN A 2 27.94 -3.70 -34.65
C GLN A 2 26.94 -4.36 -33.70
N GLU A 3 27.08 -3.91 -32.44
CA GLU A 3 26.33 -4.14 -31.21
C GLU A 3 24.82 -4.29 -31.35
N VAL A 4 24.25 -5.15 -30.50
CA VAL A 4 22.96 -4.88 -29.88
C VAL A 4 23.13 -5.11 -28.39
N GLU A 5 23.51 -4.05 -27.67
CA GLU A 5 23.27 -3.94 -26.24
C GLU A 5 21.76 -4.11 -26.01
N GLN A 6 21.35 -5.28 -25.56
CA GLN A 6 20.00 -5.49 -25.05
C GLN A 6 19.84 -4.61 -23.82
N THR A 7 19.12 -3.52 -24.04
CA THR A 7 18.69 -2.55 -23.05
C THR A 7 18.08 -3.30 -21.88
N SER A 8 18.76 -3.30 -20.73
CA SER A 8 18.19 -3.72 -19.45
C SER A 8 17.01 -2.80 -19.17
N LEU A 9 15.80 -3.27 -19.51
CA LEU A 9 14.56 -2.57 -19.21
C LEU A 9 14.47 -2.51 -17.69
N PHE A 10 14.73 -1.31 -17.17
CA PHE A 10 14.59 -0.91 -15.78
C PHE A 10 13.57 -1.78 -15.04
N ASN A 11 14.05 -2.72 -14.22
CA ASN A 11 13.25 -3.35 -13.16
C ASN A 11 12.92 -2.25 -12.14
N VAL A 12 11.96 -1.40 -12.49
CA VAL A 12 11.32 -0.49 -11.53
C VAL A 12 10.49 -1.40 -10.65
N ILE A 13 11.11 -1.96 -9.61
CA ILE A 13 10.39 -2.67 -8.56
C ILE A 13 9.43 -1.64 -7.98
N ALA A 14 8.15 -1.78 -8.32
CA ALA A 14 7.15 -0.81 -7.97
C ALA A 14 6.91 -0.92 -6.47
N LYS A 15 7.59 -0.05 -5.71
CA LYS A 15 7.40 0.06 -4.27
C LYS A 15 6.00 0.61 -4.02
N TYR A 16 5.14 -0.20 -3.45
CA TYR A 16 3.83 0.22 -2.98
C TYR A 16 3.82 0.32 -1.46
N TYR A 17 2.86 1.07 -0.93
CA TYR A 17 2.63 1.21 0.49
C TYR A 17 1.25 0.65 0.81
N LEU A 18 1.13 -0.06 1.93
CA LEU A 18 -0.13 -0.63 2.41
C LEU A 18 -0.47 -0.04 3.78
N LEU A 19 -1.76 0.10 4.07
CA LEU A 19 -2.23 0.40 5.42
C LEU A 19 -2.49 -0.91 6.17
N VAL A 20 -1.88 -1.04 7.35
CA VAL A 20 -1.90 -2.28 8.15
C VAL A 20 -2.43 -1.99 9.55
N SER A 21 -3.42 -2.75 10.01
CA SER A 21 -3.97 -2.67 11.36
C SER A 21 -3.01 -3.24 12.41
N ALA A 22 -3.28 -2.97 13.69
CA ALA A 22 -2.57 -3.61 14.80
C ALA A 22 -2.61 -5.16 14.73
N ASP A 23 -3.71 -5.71 14.22
CA ASP A 23 -3.93 -7.16 14.09
C ASP A 23 -3.36 -7.74 12.78
N ASN A 24 -2.42 -7.05 12.13
CA ASN A 24 -1.85 -7.43 10.83
C ASN A 24 -2.89 -7.65 9.72
N ARG A 25 -3.99 -6.90 9.73
CA ARG A 25 -4.96 -6.87 8.63
C ARG A 25 -4.65 -5.71 7.71
N TYR A 26 -4.91 -5.90 6.43
CA TYR A 26 -4.66 -4.92 5.39
C TYR A 26 -5.95 -4.19 5.03
N TRP A 27 -5.85 -2.90 4.74
CA TRP A 27 -6.98 -2.14 4.22
C TRP A 27 -7.14 -2.39 2.72
N ASP A 28 -8.29 -2.93 2.28
CA ASP A 28 -8.57 -3.15 0.85
C ASP A 28 -9.22 -1.94 0.14
N GLY A 29 -9.57 -0.90 0.89
CA GLY A 29 -10.32 0.26 0.40
C GLY A 29 -11.72 0.39 1.02
N ASN A 30 -12.31 -0.74 1.42
CA ASN A 30 -13.66 -0.84 1.97
C ASN A 30 -13.69 -1.49 3.37
N ASN A 31 -12.85 -2.52 3.58
CA ASN A 31 -12.80 -3.35 4.78
C ASN A 31 -11.36 -3.76 5.14
N TRP A 32 -11.22 -4.32 6.34
CA TRP A 32 -9.99 -4.97 6.81
C TRP A 32 -9.97 -6.43 6.36
N THR A 33 -8.92 -6.83 5.63
CA THR A 33 -8.72 -8.19 5.12
C THR A 33 -7.43 -8.82 5.67
N SER A 34 -7.39 -10.13 5.84
CA SER A 34 -6.15 -10.86 6.14
C SER A 34 -5.29 -11.11 4.90
N GLN A 35 -5.82 -10.82 3.70
CA GLN A 35 -5.19 -11.14 2.43
C GLN A 35 -4.41 -9.93 1.89
N LYS A 36 -3.07 -9.96 2.02
CA LYS A 36 -2.17 -8.87 1.60
C LYS A 36 -2.36 -8.45 0.15
N TYR A 37 -2.57 -9.40 -0.78
CA TYR A 37 -2.74 -9.10 -2.21
C TYR A 37 -4.03 -8.33 -2.54
N LYS A 38 -5.04 -8.37 -1.66
CA LYS A 38 -6.28 -7.58 -1.81
C LYS A 38 -6.16 -6.17 -1.24
N ALA A 39 -5.05 -5.88 -0.56
CA ALA A 39 -4.84 -4.58 0.03
C ALA A 39 -4.83 -3.49 -1.04
N ARG A 40 -5.25 -2.30 -0.65
CA ARG A 40 -5.14 -1.12 -1.49
C ARG A 40 -3.67 -0.69 -1.54
N HIS A 41 -3.12 -0.72 -2.74
CA HIS A 41 -1.75 -0.29 -3.02
C HIS A 41 -1.70 1.23 -3.20
N TYR A 42 -0.90 1.89 -2.36
CA TYR A 42 -0.61 3.32 -2.49
C TYR A 42 0.75 3.49 -3.17
N PRO A 43 0.85 4.27 -4.26
CA PRO A 43 2.09 4.38 -5.04
C PRO A 43 3.20 5.18 -4.33
N THR A 44 2.84 5.95 -3.29
CA THR A 44 3.80 6.75 -2.51
C THR A 44 3.43 6.74 -1.03
N LEU A 45 4.43 6.96 -0.18
CA LEU A 45 4.23 7.10 1.27
C LEU A 45 3.25 8.24 1.59
N THR A 46 3.39 9.37 0.88
CA THR A 46 2.52 10.54 1.04
C THR A 46 1.06 10.21 0.72
N ALA A 47 0.81 9.41 -0.33
CA ALA A 47 -0.54 8.95 -0.66
C ALA A 47 -1.13 8.06 0.44
N ALA A 48 -0.34 7.13 0.99
CA ALA A 48 -0.78 6.29 2.11
C ALA A 48 -1.08 7.12 3.37
N GLN A 49 -0.23 8.08 3.72
CA GLN A 49 -0.45 8.98 4.87
C GLN A 49 -1.67 9.88 4.69
N SER A 50 -1.91 10.37 3.48
CA SER A 50 -3.10 11.17 3.15
C SER A 50 -4.37 10.32 3.30
N ALA A 51 -4.37 9.12 2.73
CA ALA A 51 -5.48 8.18 2.84
C ALA A 51 -5.76 7.80 4.30
N GLN A 52 -4.73 7.49 5.10
CA GLN A 52 -4.87 7.20 6.52
C GLN A 52 -5.55 8.36 7.27
N ARG A 53 -5.13 9.60 7.01
CA ARG A 53 -5.73 10.80 7.63
C ARG A 53 -7.20 10.97 7.25
N GLN A 54 -7.54 10.77 5.98
CA GLN A 54 -8.92 10.88 5.49
C GLN A 54 -9.82 9.76 6.07
N LEU A 55 -9.34 8.52 6.06
CA LEU A 55 -10.06 7.36 6.57
C LEU A 55 -10.32 7.47 8.08
N ARG A 56 -9.36 7.99 8.85
CA ARG A 56 -9.56 8.29 10.29
C ARG A 56 -10.65 9.33 10.55
N ARG A 57 -10.97 10.20 9.60
CA ARG A 57 -12.03 11.21 9.77
C ARG A 57 -13.40 10.70 9.38
N LEU A 58 -13.48 9.91 8.30
CA LEU A 58 -14.74 9.65 7.61
C LEU A 58 -15.19 8.19 7.65
N ASN A 59 -14.29 7.23 7.93
CA ASN A 59 -14.58 5.82 7.76
C ASN A 59 -14.70 5.08 9.10
N ARG A 60 -15.95 4.77 9.50
CA ARG A 60 -16.26 4.05 10.75
C ARG A 60 -15.67 2.64 10.80
N ILE A 61 -15.51 1.96 9.67
CA ILE A 61 -14.94 0.61 9.61
C ILE A 61 -13.43 0.69 9.84
N PHE A 62 -12.78 1.65 9.19
CA PHE A 62 -11.35 1.90 9.38
C PHE A 62 -11.01 2.20 10.84
N LEU A 63 -11.85 3.02 11.51
CA LEU A 63 -11.73 3.38 12.92
C LEU A 63 -11.85 2.20 13.90
N LYS A 64 -12.39 1.05 13.49
CA LYS A 64 -12.41 -0.16 14.34
C LYS A 64 -11.00 -0.68 14.66
N SER A 65 -10.00 -0.28 13.87
CA SER A 65 -8.59 -0.54 14.19
C SER A 65 -7.97 0.71 14.82
N PRO A 66 -7.72 0.72 16.15
CA PRO A 66 -7.23 1.91 16.85
C PRO A 66 -5.83 2.33 16.37
N THR A 67 -5.00 1.36 16.01
CA THR A 67 -3.65 1.58 15.48
C THR A 67 -3.58 1.15 14.03
N THR A 68 -2.95 1.98 13.20
CA THR A 68 -2.68 1.66 11.80
C THR A 68 -1.28 2.13 11.46
N THR A 69 -0.50 1.27 10.83
CA THR A 69 0.85 1.55 10.33
C THR A 69 0.86 1.52 8.81
N ILE A 70 1.95 2.05 8.23
CA ILE A 70 2.17 2.01 6.78
C ILE A 70 3.35 1.07 6.53
N GLU A 71 3.12 0.01 5.77
CA GLU A 71 4.15 -0.96 5.38
C GLU A 71 4.57 -0.69 3.92
N ALA A 72 5.87 -0.67 3.64
CA ALA A 72 6.38 -0.63 2.27
C ALA A 72 6.54 -2.06 1.73
N VAL A 73 6.05 -2.28 0.50
CA VAL A 73 6.01 -3.58 -0.17
C VAL A 73 6.63 -3.45 -1.56
N LEU A 74 7.37 -4.49 -1.95
CA LEU A 74 8.02 -4.63 -3.25
C LEU A 74 7.17 -5.46 -4.21
#